data_AF-A0A7W1BJA9-F1
#
_entry.id   AF-A0A7W1BJA9-F1
#
_cell.length_a   1.000
_cell.length_b   1.000
_cell.length_c   1.000
_cell.angle_alpha   90.00
_cell.angle_beta   90.00
_cell.angle_gamma   90.00
#
_symmetry.space_group_name_H-M   'P 1'
#
loop_
_entity.id
_entity.type
_entity.pdbx_description
1 polymer ?
#
loop_
_entity_poly.entity_id
_entity_poly.type
_entity_poly.pdbx_seq_one_letter_code
_entity_poly.pdbx_strand_id
1 'polypeptide(L)'
;MANLTKASQELFRRTPDECFSSFEALHAHCREERESSTDVWQPPQLLLPRVSDATVSLSVEYGTEVRLNDWSFSQLCRMAGVNRDTINRLSPETASLALRETLPQTEKPIQLLTANNTVRSVHGVAYTRLWNAELLDVVHEAAGDFQPPQKGFNGATGLYCGEQDLFCFLIDPLGWVEIDGQEFAPGFFVWNSEVGRRSLGVQTFWFQRICANHIVWDATEVVEFSRKHTANVRDGLDEIRRIIEALVQSRD
;
A
#
# COMPACT_ATOMS: atom_id res chain seq x y z
N MET A 1 -12.09 -4.43 -25.65
CA MET A 1 -10.67 -4.51 -25.28
C MET A 1 -10.24 -3.18 -24.69
N ALA A 2 -9.65 -3.19 -23.49
CA ALA A 2 -9.21 -2.00 -22.77
C ALA A 2 -7.69 -2.05 -22.54
N ASN A 3 -7.03 -0.89 -22.50
CA ASN A 3 -5.62 -0.83 -22.14
C ASN A 3 -5.50 -0.50 -20.66
N LEU A 4 -4.83 -1.35 -19.89
CA LEU A 4 -4.64 -1.13 -18.46
C LEU A 4 -3.27 -0.51 -18.20
N THR A 5 -3.27 0.63 -17.52
CA THR A 5 -2.07 1.44 -17.30
C THR A 5 -1.60 1.50 -15.84
N LYS A 6 -2.25 0.77 -14.92
CA LYS A 6 -1.90 0.82 -13.48
C LYS A 6 -0.44 0.40 -13.23
N ALA A 7 -0.03 -0.76 -13.77
CA ALA A 7 1.36 -1.21 -13.64
C ALA A 7 2.36 -0.27 -14.32
N SER A 8 1.99 0.32 -15.47
CA SER A 8 2.80 1.37 -16.11
C SER A 8 2.99 2.58 -15.21
N GLN A 9 1.94 3.07 -14.55
CA GLN A 9 2.06 4.19 -13.61
C GLN A 9 2.96 3.85 -12.42
N GLU A 10 2.91 2.62 -11.92
CA GLU A 10 3.82 2.12 -10.88
C GLU A 10 5.28 2.12 -11.39
N LEU A 11 5.52 1.59 -12.59
CA LEU A 11 6.84 1.54 -13.22
C LEU A 11 7.55 2.90 -13.30
N PHE A 12 6.80 3.98 -13.54
CA PHE A 12 7.35 5.34 -13.64
C PHE A 12 7.44 6.08 -12.31
N ARG A 13 6.59 5.76 -11.32
CA ARG A 13 6.58 6.46 -10.03
C ARG A 13 7.51 5.86 -8.98
N ARG A 14 7.85 4.57 -9.12
CA ARG A 14 8.59 3.82 -8.10
C ARG A 14 10.08 4.08 -8.18
N THR A 15 10.71 4.23 -7.03
CA THR A 15 12.17 4.31 -6.91
C THR A 15 12.79 2.91 -6.81
N PRO A 16 14.10 2.76 -7.11
CA PRO A 16 14.74 1.44 -7.12
C PRO A 16 14.66 0.67 -5.79
N ASP A 17 14.64 1.36 -4.66
CA ASP A 17 14.48 0.80 -3.32
C ASP A 17 13.07 0.26 -3.05
N GLU A 18 12.07 0.70 -3.80
CA GLU A 18 10.70 0.16 -3.73
C GLU A 18 10.49 -1.05 -4.65
N CYS A 19 11.49 -1.46 -5.45
CA CYS A 19 11.37 -2.49 -6.47
C CYS A 19 11.98 -3.83 -6.01
N PHE A 20 11.23 -4.93 -6.18
CA PHE A 20 11.65 -6.25 -5.72
C PHE A 20 11.94 -7.21 -6.88
N SER A 21 12.99 -8.03 -6.75
CA SER A 21 13.42 -8.95 -7.81
C SER A 21 12.56 -10.21 -7.91
N SER A 22 11.92 -10.64 -6.82
CA SER A 22 11.04 -11.81 -6.77
C SER A 22 9.91 -11.62 -5.77
N PHE A 23 8.87 -12.44 -5.89
CA PHE A 23 7.72 -12.43 -4.99
C PHE A 23 8.14 -12.79 -3.56
N GLU A 24 9.06 -13.74 -3.39
CA GLU A 24 9.58 -14.18 -2.10
C GLU A 24 10.34 -13.05 -1.39
N ALA A 25 11.16 -12.28 -2.13
CA ALA A 25 11.88 -11.14 -1.57
C ALA A 25 10.93 -10.05 -1.09
N LEU A 26 9.90 -9.74 -1.88
CA LEU A 26 8.84 -8.80 -1.51
C LEU A 26 8.06 -9.29 -0.28
N HIS A 27 7.68 -10.56 -0.27
CA HIS A 27 6.91 -11.15 0.82
C HIS A 27 7.71 -11.17 2.13
N ALA A 28 8.99 -11.56 2.09
CA ALA A 28 9.88 -11.52 3.24
C ALA A 28 10.02 -10.10 3.81
N HIS A 29 10.21 -9.10 2.94
CA HIS A 29 10.27 -7.70 3.34
C HIS A 29 8.98 -7.23 4.03
N CYS A 30 7.80 -7.55 3.48
CA CYS A 30 6.53 -7.17 4.11
C CYS A 30 6.31 -7.87 5.46
N ARG A 31 6.82 -9.09 5.66
CA ARG A 31 6.78 -9.79 6.96
C ARG A 31 7.69 -9.11 7.98
N GLU A 32 8.92 -8.77 7.60
CA GLU A 32 9.87 -8.05 8.44
C GLU A 32 9.35 -6.66 8.85
N GLU A 33 8.75 -5.92 7.93
CA GLU A 33 8.09 -4.64 8.21
C GLU A 33 6.96 -4.78 9.23
N ARG A 34 6.16 -5.85 9.14
CA ARG A 34 5.11 -6.15 10.12
C ARG A 34 5.69 -6.50 11.49
N GLU A 35 6.73 -7.34 11.54
CA GLU A 35 7.36 -7.80 12.78
C GLU A 35 8.10 -6.68 13.52
N SER A 36 8.69 -5.74 12.78
CA SER A 36 9.41 -4.58 13.32
C SER A 36 8.49 -3.39 13.66
N SER A 37 7.20 -3.47 13.31
CA SER A 37 6.21 -2.43 13.56
C SER A 37 5.41 -2.68 14.84
N THR A 38 5.02 -1.60 15.51
CA THR A 38 4.18 -1.63 16.71
C THR A 38 2.98 -0.69 16.54
N ASP A 39 1.81 -1.19 16.93
CA ASP A 39 0.59 -0.38 17.06
C ASP A 39 0.53 0.29 18.42
N VAL A 40 0.46 1.62 18.43
CA VAL A 40 0.30 2.42 19.65
C VAL A 40 -1.06 3.10 19.60
N TRP A 41 -1.88 2.88 20.63
CA TRP A 41 -3.21 3.48 20.77
C TRP A 41 -3.21 4.45 21.94
N GLN A 42 -3.45 5.73 21.66
CA GLN A 42 -3.47 6.74 22.71
C GLN A 42 -4.49 7.84 22.41
N PRO A 43 -5.01 8.56 23.43
CA PRO A 43 -5.78 9.77 23.20
C PRO A 43 -4.96 10.84 22.45
N PRO A 44 -5.55 11.62 21.55
CA PRO A 44 -4.83 12.68 20.83
C PRO A 44 -4.15 13.71 21.75
N GLN A 45 -4.64 13.92 22.97
CA GLN A 45 -4.09 14.86 23.94
C GLN A 45 -2.72 14.43 24.47
N LEU A 46 -2.41 13.12 24.39
CA LEU A 46 -1.10 12.59 24.72
C LEU A 46 -0.11 12.72 23.56
N LEU A 47 -0.57 13.01 22.33
CA LEU A 47 0.34 13.47 21.30
C LEU A 47 0.85 14.84 21.67
N LEU A 48 2.14 14.90 21.97
CA LEU A 48 2.83 16.16 22.18
C LEU A 48 3.77 16.38 21.00
N PRO A 49 3.34 17.14 19.96
CA PRO A 49 4.27 17.68 18.98
C PRO A 49 5.36 18.48 19.68
N ARG A 50 6.61 18.13 19.42
CA ARG A 50 7.81 18.77 19.97
C ARG A 50 8.77 19.10 18.83
N VAL A 51 9.73 19.95 19.12
CA VAL A 51 10.83 20.23 18.20
C VAL A 51 12.01 19.36 18.60
N SER A 52 12.54 18.62 17.62
CA SER A 52 13.76 17.82 17.77
C SER A 52 14.51 17.82 16.44
N ASP A 53 15.82 18.04 16.48
CA ASP A 53 16.68 18.20 15.30
C ASP A 53 16.11 19.20 14.27
N ALA A 54 15.55 20.33 14.72
CA ALA A 54 14.89 21.35 13.90
C ALA A 54 13.68 20.84 13.06
N THR A 55 13.08 19.72 13.47
CA THR A 55 11.87 19.14 12.86
C THR A 55 10.80 18.87 13.92
N VAL A 56 9.56 18.65 13.48
CA VAL A 56 8.48 18.26 14.39
C VAL A 56 8.55 16.75 14.67
N SER A 57 8.74 16.40 15.94
CA SER A 57 8.64 15.03 16.47
C SER A 57 7.34 14.85 17.25
N LEU A 58 6.97 13.59 17.51
CA LEU A 58 5.88 13.24 18.42
C LEU A 58 6.43 12.54 19.64
N SER A 59 5.97 12.95 20.82
CA SER A 59 6.05 12.10 22.00
C SER A 59 4.85 11.15 22.00
N VAL A 60 5.12 9.84 22.00
CA VAL A 60 4.11 8.77 22.15
C VAL A 60 4.11 8.24 23.58
N GLU A 61 3.25 7.26 23.86
CA GLU A 61 3.09 6.66 25.18
C GLU A 61 4.44 6.32 25.84
N TYR A 62 4.54 6.56 27.16
CA TYR A 62 5.77 6.46 27.97
C TYR A 62 6.86 7.52 27.68
N GLY A 63 6.55 8.53 26.86
CA GLY A 63 7.46 9.65 26.61
C GLY A 63 8.53 9.37 25.55
N THR A 64 8.42 8.25 24.83
CA THR A 64 9.31 7.95 23.71
C THR A 64 9.12 8.97 22.60
N GLU A 65 10.22 9.56 22.15
CA GLU A 65 10.22 10.53 21.07
C GLU A 65 10.42 9.82 19.74
N VAL A 66 9.43 9.94 18.86
CA VAL A 66 9.43 9.36 17.53
C VAL A 66 9.37 10.44 16.45
N ARG A 67 10.07 10.19 15.35
CA ARG A 67 10.07 11.08 14.18
C ARG A 67 8.82 10.85 13.34
N LEU A 68 8.42 11.86 12.58
CA LEU A 68 7.41 11.74 11.52
C LEU A 68 8.14 11.63 10.18
N ASN A 69 7.66 10.75 9.30
CA ASN A 69 8.00 10.84 7.89
C ASN A 69 7.03 11.79 7.17
N ASP A 70 7.27 12.02 5.89
CA ASP A 70 6.44 12.89 5.04
C ASP A 70 4.95 12.52 5.08
N TRP A 71 4.67 11.21 5.08
CA TRP A 71 3.33 10.66 5.07
C TRP A 71 2.61 10.84 6.40
N SER A 72 3.22 10.40 7.50
CA SER A 72 2.62 10.51 8.84
C SER A 72 2.49 11.97 9.28
N PHE A 73 3.41 12.85 8.88
CA PHE A 73 3.25 14.30 9.08
C PHE A 73 2.03 14.86 8.34
N SER A 74 1.81 14.43 7.10
CA SER A 74 0.62 14.80 6.32
C SER A 74 -0.67 14.32 6.99
N GLN A 75 -0.66 13.10 7.53
CA GLN A 75 -1.79 12.53 8.25
C GLN A 75 -2.07 13.28 9.55
N LEU A 76 -1.02 13.65 10.29
CA LEU A 76 -1.13 14.47 11.49
C LEU A 76 -1.75 15.84 11.17
N CYS A 77 -1.28 16.52 10.12
CA CYS A 77 -1.85 17.79 9.66
C CYS A 77 -3.35 17.64 9.31
N ARG A 78 -3.71 16.59 8.57
CA ARG A 78 -5.11 16.29 8.23
C ARG A 78 -5.96 16.06 9.48
N MET A 79 -5.44 15.32 10.46
CA MET A 79 -6.13 15.05 11.72
C MET A 79 -6.34 16.32 12.54
N ALA A 80 -5.37 17.23 12.53
CA ALA A 80 -5.45 18.54 13.16
C ALA A 80 -6.27 19.57 12.34
N GLY A 81 -6.80 19.20 11.16
CA GLY A 81 -7.57 20.11 10.32
C GLY A 81 -6.77 21.26 9.71
N VAL A 82 -5.44 21.14 9.65
CA VAL A 82 -4.54 22.17 9.12
C VAL A 82 -3.96 21.78 7.77
N ASN A 83 -3.66 22.78 6.94
CA ASN A 83 -3.00 22.56 5.65
C ASN A 83 -1.49 22.32 5.85
N ARG A 84 -0.99 21.20 5.32
CA ARG A 84 0.42 20.77 5.44
C ARG A 84 1.41 21.83 4.94
N ASP A 85 1.19 22.41 3.77
CA ASP A 85 2.13 23.38 3.18
C ASP A 85 2.21 24.66 4.01
N THR A 86 1.12 24.99 4.70
CA THR A 86 1.10 26.11 5.65
C THR A 86 1.97 25.79 6.87
N ILE A 87 1.82 24.60 7.46
CA ILE A 87 2.65 24.18 8.60
C ILE A 87 4.13 24.12 8.21
N ASN A 88 4.46 23.62 7.01
CA ASN A 88 5.84 23.55 6.50
C ASN A 88 6.52 24.92 6.30
N ARG A 89 5.74 26.02 6.20
CA ARG A 89 6.29 27.39 6.10
C ARG A 89 6.56 28.03 7.46
N LEU A 90 6.12 27.42 8.55
CA LEU A 90 6.32 27.92 9.90
C LEU A 90 7.69 27.49 10.43
N SER A 91 8.19 28.20 11.45
CA SER A 91 9.32 27.67 12.22
C SER A 91 8.91 26.35 12.90
N PRO A 92 9.84 25.42 13.17
CA PRO A 92 9.53 24.17 13.85
C PRO A 92 8.74 24.40 15.16
N GLU A 93 9.10 25.41 15.95
CA GLU A 93 8.43 25.75 17.20
C GLU A 93 6.98 26.17 16.98
N THR A 94 6.76 27.02 15.97
CA THR A 94 5.43 27.52 15.62
C THR A 94 4.57 26.40 15.02
N ALA A 95 5.17 25.53 14.20
CA ALA A 95 4.51 24.35 13.65
C ALA A 95 4.08 23.37 14.76
N SER A 96 4.97 23.05 15.71
CA SER A 96 4.66 22.19 16.85
C SER A 96 3.54 22.78 17.71
N LEU A 97 3.55 24.10 17.96
CA LEU A 97 2.50 24.76 18.72
C LEU A 97 1.16 24.74 17.97
N ALA A 98 1.15 25.11 16.69
CA ALA A 98 -0.04 25.10 15.86
C ALA A 98 -0.69 23.71 15.82
N LEU A 99 0.10 22.66 15.63
CA LEU A 99 -0.39 21.28 15.67
C LEU A 99 -0.96 20.93 17.05
N ARG A 100 -0.27 21.30 18.14
CA ARG A 100 -0.74 21.03 19.50
C ARG A 100 -2.10 21.70 19.79
N GLU A 101 -2.30 22.93 19.32
CA GLU A 101 -3.52 23.70 19.54
C GLU A 101 -4.70 23.24 18.67
N THR A 102 -4.41 22.61 17.52
CA THR A 102 -5.43 22.23 16.53
C THR A 102 -5.77 20.74 16.53
N LEU A 103 -4.98 19.90 17.22
CA LEU A 103 -5.29 18.49 17.39
C LEU A 103 -6.66 18.28 18.05
N PRO A 104 -7.44 17.28 17.61
CA PRO A 104 -8.80 17.09 18.08
C PRO A 104 -8.82 16.70 19.56
N GLN A 105 -9.63 17.41 20.35
CA GLN A 105 -9.87 17.09 21.75
C GLN A 105 -11.01 16.06 21.84
N THR A 106 -10.69 14.79 21.61
CA THR A 106 -11.65 13.67 21.66
C THR A 106 -11.18 12.59 22.63
N GLU A 107 -12.10 11.86 23.24
CA GLU A 107 -11.79 10.67 24.05
C GLU A 107 -11.44 9.46 23.18
N LYS A 108 -11.82 9.47 21.90
CA LYS A 108 -11.52 8.38 20.98
C LYS A 108 -10.01 8.31 20.75
N PRO A 109 -9.37 7.15 20.94
CA PRO A 109 -7.95 7.03 20.70
C PRO A 109 -7.63 7.19 19.22
N ILE A 110 -6.38 7.52 18.96
CA ILE A 110 -5.77 7.45 17.65
C ILE A 110 -4.87 6.22 17.59
N GLN A 111 -4.70 5.70 16.38
CA GLN A 111 -3.83 4.60 16.07
C GLN A 111 -2.57 5.13 15.41
N LEU A 112 -1.42 4.86 16.01
CA LEU A 112 -0.10 5.15 15.46
C LEU A 112 0.56 3.84 15.07
N LEU A 113 1.09 3.78 13.85
CA LEU A 113 2.02 2.71 13.48
C LEU A 113 3.44 3.23 13.65
N THR A 114 4.25 2.56 14.47
CA THR A 114 5.65 2.96 14.70
C THR A 114 6.61 1.85 14.32
N ALA A 115 7.71 2.18 13.66
CA ALA A 115 8.86 1.29 13.42
C ALA A 115 10.14 2.11 13.44
N ASN A 116 11.24 1.57 13.98
CA ASN A 116 12.57 2.21 13.96
C ASN A 116 12.55 3.69 14.39
N ASN A 117 11.90 3.99 15.52
CA ASN A 117 11.73 5.34 16.06
C ASN A 117 11.02 6.35 15.14
N THR A 118 10.25 5.86 14.18
CA THR A 118 9.50 6.66 13.21
C THR A 118 8.04 6.25 13.21
N VAL A 119 7.13 7.22 13.18
CA VAL A 119 5.71 6.99 12.93
C VAL A 119 5.51 6.80 11.43
N ARG A 120 5.08 5.60 11.04
CA ARG A 120 4.74 5.23 9.66
C ARG A 120 3.32 5.69 9.30
N SER A 121 2.39 5.71 10.26
CA SER A 121 1.03 6.21 10.02
C SER A 121 0.32 6.76 11.25
N VAL A 122 -0.64 7.66 11.02
CA VAL A 122 -1.56 8.23 12.01
C VAL A 122 -2.99 8.07 11.51
N HIS A 123 -3.82 7.37 12.29
CA HIS A 123 -5.22 7.09 11.96
C HIS A 123 -6.15 7.28 13.15
N GLY A 124 -7.44 7.47 12.89
CA GLY A 124 -8.48 7.36 13.91
C GLY A 124 -9.05 5.95 13.99
N VAL A 125 -9.88 5.68 15.01
CA VAL A 125 -10.49 4.36 15.30
C VAL A 125 -11.27 3.71 14.15
N ALA A 126 -11.71 4.47 13.15
CA ALA A 126 -12.44 3.93 12.01
C ALA A 126 -11.54 3.18 11.01
N TYR A 127 -10.23 3.42 11.07
CA TYR A 127 -9.26 2.73 10.22
C TYR A 127 -9.00 1.33 10.76
N THR A 128 -9.00 0.35 9.87
CA THR A 128 -8.58 -1.01 10.19
C THR A 128 -7.41 -1.36 9.30
N ARG A 129 -6.26 -1.61 9.93
CA ARG A 129 -5.05 -1.99 9.22
C ARG A 129 -5.16 -3.42 8.70
N LEU A 130 -4.78 -3.58 7.44
CA LEU A 130 -4.52 -4.86 6.81
C LEU A 130 -3.08 -4.81 6.31
N TRP A 131 -2.27 -5.76 6.74
CA TRP A 131 -0.85 -5.77 6.44
C TRP A 131 -0.60 -6.21 5.01
N ASN A 132 0.41 -5.62 4.37
CA ASN A 132 0.82 -6.02 3.03
C ASN A 132 1.13 -7.53 2.96
N ALA A 133 1.78 -8.09 3.99
CA ALA A 133 2.07 -9.52 4.10
C ALA A 133 0.80 -10.39 4.07
N GLU A 134 -0.32 -9.97 4.68
CA GLU A 134 -1.56 -10.75 4.68
C GLU A 134 -2.19 -10.87 3.28
N LEU A 135 -2.08 -9.82 2.47
CA LEU A 135 -2.49 -9.89 1.07
C LEU A 135 -1.55 -10.82 0.27
N LEU A 136 -0.25 -10.77 0.52
CA LEU A 136 0.72 -11.62 -0.17
C LEU A 136 0.57 -13.10 0.22
N ASP A 137 0.19 -13.41 1.46
CA ASP A 137 -0.17 -14.78 1.88
C ASP A 137 -1.32 -15.32 1.02
N VAL A 138 -2.38 -14.53 0.84
CA VAL A 138 -3.53 -14.91 -0.01
C VAL A 138 -3.11 -15.15 -1.46
N VAL A 139 -2.28 -14.27 -2.00
CA VAL A 139 -1.79 -14.38 -3.38
C VAL A 139 -0.93 -15.63 -3.57
N HIS A 140 -0.03 -15.91 -2.62
CA HIS A 140 0.85 -17.07 -2.67
C HIS A 140 0.05 -18.39 -2.65
N GLU A 141 -1.00 -18.44 -1.83
CA GLU A 141 -1.86 -19.61 -1.73
C GLU A 141 -2.76 -19.80 -2.95
N ALA A 142 -3.31 -18.72 -3.52
CA ALA A 142 -4.27 -18.78 -4.62
C ALA A 142 -3.62 -18.87 -6.01
N ALA A 143 -2.40 -18.34 -6.17
CA ALA A 143 -1.73 -18.21 -7.47
C ALA A 143 -0.20 -18.38 -7.36
N GLY A 144 0.24 -19.45 -6.67
CA GLY A 144 1.66 -19.71 -6.40
C GLY A 144 2.52 -19.98 -7.64
N ASP A 145 1.91 -20.27 -8.79
CA ASP A 145 2.54 -20.48 -10.10
C ASP A 145 2.65 -19.20 -10.95
N PHE A 146 1.96 -18.12 -10.56
CA PHE A 146 2.04 -16.85 -11.26
C PHE A 146 3.37 -16.15 -10.99
N GLN A 147 3.89 -15.46 -12.01
CA GLN A 147 5.19 -14.80 -11.96
C GLN A 147 5.08 -13.33 -12.34
N PRO A 148 6.04 -12.49 -11.94
CA PRO A 148 6.10 -11.13 -12.46
C PRO A 148 6.20 -11.15 -13.99
N PRO A 149 5.63 -10.16 -14.69
CA PRO A 149 5.79 -10.04 -16.13
C PRO A 149 7.27 -9.86 -16.50
N GLN A 150 7.54 -9.84 -17.80
CA GLN A 150 8.82 -9.38 -18.32
C GLN A 150 9.26 -8.05 -17.67
N LYS A 151 10.56 -7.91 -17.43
CA LYS A 151 11.11 -6.70 -16.82
C LYS A 151 10.76 -5.47 -17.65
N GLY A 152 10.44 -4.40 -16.94
CA GLY A 152 10.23 -3.09 -17.54
C GLY A 152 11.53 -2.55 -18.14
N PHE A 153 11.43 -1.48 -18.93
CA PHE A 153 12.60 -0.85 -19.59
C PHE A 153 13.67 -0.36 -18.60
N ASN A 154 13.33 -0.15 -17.33
CA ASN A 154 14.24 0.23 -16.24
C ASN A 154 14.69 -0.96 -15.37
N GLY A 155 14.34 -2.20 -15.75
CA GLY A 155 14.69 -3.42 -15.02
C GLY A 155 13.72 -3.82 -13.91
N ALA A 156 12.70 -3.01 -13.60
CA ALA A 156 11.71 -3.34 -12.57
C ALA A 156 10.79 -4.50 -12.99
N THR A 157 10.33 -5.28 -12.02
CA THR A 157 9.61 -6.55 -12.25
C THR A 157 8.09 -6.40 -12.27
N GLY A 158 7.54 -5.31 -11.76
CA GLY A 158 6.10 -5.20 -11.47
C GLY A 158 5.76 -5.49 -10.00
N LEU A 159 6.77 -5.78 -9.17
CA LEU A 159 6.65 -6.00 -7.73
C LEU A 159 7.18 -4.79 -6.98
N TYR A 160 6.27 -4.10 -6.27
CA TYR A 160 6.58 -2.83 -5.63
C TYR A 160 6.06 -2.76 -4.19
N CYS A 161 6.91 -2.35 -3.27
CA CYS A 161 6.50 -1.95 -1.92
C CYS A 161 7.34 -0.76 -1.47
N GLY A 162 6.69 0.36 -1.20
CA GLY A 162 7.32 1.51 -0.56
C GLY A 162 6.74 1.77 0.81
N GLU A 163 7.19 2.85 1.44
CA GLU A 163 6.69 3.27 2.77
C GLU A 163 5.17 3.49 2.81
N GLN A 164 4.56 3.80 1.66
CA GLN A 164 3.15 4.18 1.59
C GLN A 164 2.23 3.05 1.12
N ASP A 165 2.67 2.15 0.23
CA ASP A 165 1.80 1.15 -0.37
C ASP A 165 2.53 0.01 -1.11
N LEU A 166 1.82 -1.11 -1.31
CA LEU A 166 2.26 -2.33 -2.01
C LEU A 166 1.46 -2.55 -3.31
N PHE A 167 2.12 -2.78 -4.44
CA PHE A 167 1.51 -3.18 -5.72
C PHE A 167 2.24 -4.38 -6.30
N CYS A 168 1.51 -5.39 -6.75
CA CYS A 168 2.07 -6.50 -7.51
C CYS A 168 1.36 -6.64 -8.85
N PHE A 169 2.14 -6.88 -9.91
CA PHE A 169 1.67 -7.34 -11.20
C PHE A 169 2.20 -8.74 -11.43
N LEU A 170 1.28 -9.70 -11.55
CA LEU A 170 1.58 -11.10 -11.77
C LEU A 170 0.81 -11.61 -12.99
N ILE A 171 1.43 -12.51 -13.74
CA ILE A 171 0.88 -13.18 -14.91
C ILE A 171 1.11 -14.68 -14.81
N ASP A 172 0.26 -15.44 -15.48
CA ASP A 172 0.55 -16.84 -15.72
C ASP A 172 1.46 -16.98 -16.95
N PRO A 173 2.70 -17.49 -16.80
CA PRO A 173 3.59 -17.69 -17.94
C PRO A 173 3.15 -18.84 -18.86
N LEU A 174 2.30 -19.77 -18.40
CA LEU A 174 1.91 -20.99 -19.10
C LEU A 174 0.42 -20.99 -19.54
N GLY A 175 -0.40 -20.11 -19.00
CA GLY A 175 -1.86 -20.09 -19.20
C GLY A 175 -2.35 -19.48 -20.53
N TRP A 176 -1.64 -19.68 -21.63
CA TRP A 176 -2.09 -19.15 -22.94
C TRP A 176 -3.28 -19.93 -23.48
N VAL A 177 -4.38 -19.24 -23.78
CA VAL A 177 -5.64 -19.80 -24.30
C VAL A 177 -6.09 -19.02 -25.54
N GLU A 178 -6.69 -19.71 -26.52
CA GLU A 178 -7.24 -19.09 -27.72
C GLU A 178 -8.68 -18.59 -27.48
N ILE A 179 -8.90 -17.28 -27.64
CA ILE A 179 -10.20 -16.62 -27.58
C ILE A 179 -10.40 -15.88 -28.90
N ASP A 180 -11.46 -16.20 -29.65
CA ASP A 180 -11.77 -15.60 -30.95
C ASP A 180 -10.61 -15.60 -31.96
N GLY A 181 -9.78 -16.65 -31.95
CA GLY A 181 -8.62 -16.78 -32.85
C GLY A 181 -7.36 -16.04 -32.41
N GLN A 182 -7.32 -15.54 -31.18
CA GLN A 182 -6.19 -14.81 -30.60
C GLN A 182 -5.77 -15.44 -29.27
N GLU A 183 -4.46 -15.51 -29.01
CA GLU A 183 -3.94 -16.07 -27.76
C GLU A 183 -3.92 -15.02 -26.65
N PHE A 184 -4.49 -15.38 -25.50
CA PHE A 184 -4.49 -14.57 -24.29
C PHE A 184 -3.94 -15.36 -23.10
N ALA A 185 -3.23 -14.69 -22.21
CA ALA A 185 -2.85 -15.24 -20.91
C ALA A 185 -3.57 -14.50 -19.77
N PRO A 186 -3.85 -15.17 -18.64
CA PRO A 186 -4.43 -14.53 -17.47
C PRO A 186 -3.36 -13.76 -16.69
N GLY A 187 -3.76 -12.63 -16.14
CA GLY A 187 -2.92 -11.82 -15.27
C GLY A 187 -3.75 -11.00 -14.30
N PHE A 188 -3.08 -10.48 -13.27
CA PHE A 188 -3.74 -9.61 -12.32
C PHE A 188 -2.81 -8.60 -11.67
N PHE A 189 -3.43 -7.54 -11.17
CA PHE A 189 -2.83 -6.61 -10.23
C PHE A 189 -3.43 -6.83 -8.85
N VAL A 190 -2.62 -6.75 -7.81
CA VAL A 190 -3.10 -6.59 -6.43
C VAL A 190 -2.43 -5.41 -5.78
N TRP A 191 -3.14 -4.76 -4.86
CA TRP A 191 -2.59 -3.63 -4.13
C TRP A 191 -3.18 -3.46 -2.73
N ASN A 192 -2.37 -2.89 -1.85
CA ASN A 192 -2.77 -2.58 -0.48
C ASN A 192 -2.00 -1.35 0.05
N SER A 193 -2.47 -0.77 1.15
CA SER A 193 -1.70 0.16 1.96
C SER A 193 -2.01 0.00 3.44
N GLU A 194 -1.04 -0.51 4.20
CA GLU A 194 -1.16 -0.64 5.64
C GLU A 194 -1.10 0.71 6.39
N VAL A 195 -0.67 1.78 5.70
CA VAL A 195 -0.61 3.15 6.20
C VAL A 195 -1.68 4.09 5.61
N GLY A 196 -2.66 3.54 4.89
CA GLY A 196 -3.85 4.25 4.40
C GLY A 196 -3.63 5.22 3.23
N ARG A 197 -2.65 4.96 2.37
CA ARG A 197 -2.40 5.67 1.11
C ARG A 197 -3.40 5.33 0.00
N ARG A 198 -3.86 4.08 -0.01
CA ARG A 198 -4.83 3.53 -0.97
C ARG A 198 -5.67 2.43 -0.33
N SER A 199 -6.65 1.94 -1.08
CA SER A 199 -7.50 0.81 -0.69
C SER A 199 -6.73 -0.51 -0.77
N LEU A 200 -7.34 -1.57 -0.24
CA LEU A 200 -7.10 -2.94 -0.70
C LEU A 200 -7.76 -3.13 -2.07
N GLY A 201 -7.20 -3.94 -2.97
CA GLY A 201 -7.88 -4.31 -4.21
C GLY A 201 -7.15 -5.31 -5.09
N VAL A 202 -7.88 -5.82 -6.08
CA VAL A 202 -7.42 -6.71 -7.14
C VAL A 202 -8.03 -6.27 -8.47
N GLN A 203 -7.32 -6.46 -9.56
CA GLN A 203 -7.84 -6.33 -10.92
C GLN A 203 -7.31 -7.49 -11.75
N THR A 204 -8.17 -8.41 -12.16
CA THR A 204 -7.82 -9.52 -13.06
C THR A 204 -8.15 -9.15 -14.50
N PHE A 205 -7.47 -9.82 -15.44
CA PHE A 205 -7.64 -9.59 -16.86
C PHE A 205 -7.03 -10.73 -17.66
N TRP A 206 -7.55 -10.93 -18.87
CA TRP A 206 -6.86 -11.67 -19.93
C TRP A 206 -6.16 -10.69 -20.85
N PHE A 207 -4.95 -10.99 -21.30
CA PHE A 207 -4.15 -10.09 -22.12
C PHE A 207 -3.46 -10.80 -23.29
N GLN A 208 -3.27 -10.09 -24.40
CA GLN A 208 -2.49 -10.62 -25.54
C GLN A 208 -1.02 -10.27 -25.43
N ARG A 209 -0.74 -9.06 -24.94
CA ARG A 209 0.63 -8.55 -24.90
C ARG A 209 0.81 -7.59 -23.75
N ILE A 210 1.96 -7.75 -23.11
CA ILE A 210 2.53 -6.76 -22.20
C ILE A 210 3.72 -6.16 -22.93
N CYS A 211 3.93 -4.85 -22.79
CA CYS A 211 5.14 -4.19 -23.27
C CYS A 211 6.10 -3.90 -22.11
N ALA A 212 7.36 -3.57 -22.40
CA ALA A 212 8.35 -3.22 -21.38
C ALA A 212 8.02 -1.91 -20.62
N ASN A 213 6.96 -1.20 -21.00
CA ASN A 213 6.38 -0.11 -20.23
C ASN A 213 5.29 -0.56 -19.24
N HIS A 214 5.06 -1.87 -19.09
CA HIS A 214 4.04 -2.50 -18.26
C HIS A 214 2.61 -2.02 -18.53
N ILE A 215 2.32 -1.62 -19.77
CA ILE A 215 0.94 -1.50 -20.25
C ILE A 215 0.45 -2.90 -20.63
N VAL A 216 -0.73 -3.26 -20.13
CA VAL A 216 -1.47 -4.45 -20.56
C VAL A 216 -2.34 -4.04 -21.73
N TRP A 217 -2.02 -4.56 -22.91
CA TRP A 217 -2.73 -4.24 -24.14
C TRP A 217 -3.87 -5.22 -24.35
N ASP A 218 -4.96 -4.65 -24.86
CA ASP A 218 -6.10 -5.42 -25.35
C ASP A 218 -6.74 -6.31 -24.27
N ALA A 219 -6.79 -5.82 -23.03
CA ALA A 219 -7.33 -6.55 -21.91
C ALA A 219 -8.82 -6.87 -22.12
N THR A 220 -9.20 -8.12 -21.83
CA THR A 220 -10.57 -8.65 -21.86
C THR A 220 -10.94 -9.25 -20.51
N GLU A 221 -12.25 -9.43 -20.30
CA GLU A 221 -12.85 -9.96 -19.06
C GLU A 221 -12.27 -9.35 -17.77
N VAL A 222 -12.11 -8.03 -17.79
CA VAL A 222 -11.53 -7.29 -16.66
C VAL A 222 -12.49 -7.33 -15.48
N VAL A 223 -12.05 -7.91 -14.36
CA VAL A 223 -12.77 -7.86 -13.08
C VAL A 223 -11.97 -7.01 -12.11
N GLU A 224 -12.59 -5.99 -11.53
CA GLU A 224 -11.95 -5.12 -10.53
C GLU A 224 -12.73 -5.12 -9.22
N PHE A 225 -12.00 -5.31 -8.13
CA PHE A 225 -12.51 -5.20 -6.77
C PHE A 225 -11.62 -4.27 -5.94
N SER A 226 -12.26 -3.43 -5.12
CA SER A 226 -11.57 -2.51 -4.21
C SER A 226 -12.36 -2.36 -2.91
N ARG A 227 -11.65 -2.31 -1.79
CA ARG A 227 -12.23 -2.14 -0.45
C ARG A 227 -11.44 -1.18 0.41
N LYS A 228 -12.13 -0.23 1.04
CA LYS A 228 -11.54 0.74 1.96
C LYS A 228 -11.14 0.09 3.28
N HIS A 229 -10.08 0.60 3.90
CA HIS A 229 -9.58 0.21 5.22
C HIS A 229 -10.53 0.66 6.34
N THR A 230 -11.61 -0.09 6.50
CA THR A 230 -12.63 0.06 7.55
C THR A 230 -12.81 -1.29 8.23
N ALA A 231 -13.72 -1.40 9.22
CA ALA A 231 -13.92 -2.61 10.02
C ALA A 231 -13.98 -3.93 9.21
N ASN A 232 -14.52 -3.90 7.99
CA ASN A 232 -14.72 -5.08 7.16
C ASN A 232 -13.63 -5.27 6.09
N VAL A 233 -12.47 -4.61 6.22
CA VAL A 233 -11.39 -4.70 5.20
C VAL A 233 -10.89 -6.13 5.01
N ARG A 234 -10.88 -6.94 6.08
CA ARG A 234 -10.43 -8.33 6.07
C ARG A 234 -11.31 -9.24 5.21
N ASP A 235 -12.62 -9.00 5.17
CA ASP A 235 -13.54 -9.67 4.24
C ASP A 235 -13.15 -9.44 2.77
N GLY A 236 -12.35 -8.41 2.49
CA GLY A 236 -11.79 -8.18 1.15
C GLY A 236 -10.72 -9.19 0.75
N LEU A 237 -10.03 -9.84 1.70
CA LEU A 237 -9.07 -10.90 1.38
C LEU A 237 -9.77 -12.14 0.83
N ASP A 238 -10.91 -12.52 1.40
CA ASP A 238 -11.71 -13.65 0.92
C ASP A 238 -12.23 -13.39 -0.50
N GLU A 239 -12.65 -12.16 -0.78
CA GLU A 239 -13.11 -11.79 -2.11
C GLU A 239 -11.97 -11.77 -3.14
N ILE A 240 -10.80 -11.22 -2.77
CA ILE A 240 -9.61 -11.26 -3.62
C ILE A 240 -9.21 -12.71 -3.92
N ARG A 241 -9.21 -13.58 -2.91
CA ARG A 241 -8.93 -15.01 -3.07
C ARG A 241 -9.87 -15.64 -4.10
N ARG A 242 -11.19 -15.48 -3.93
CA ARG A 242 -12.18 -16.03 -4.86
C ARG A 242 -11.99 -15.51 -6.29
N ILE A 243 -11.70 -14.22 -6.45
CA ILE A 243 -11.48 -13.60 -7.76
C ILE A 243 -10.23 -14.19 -8.44
N ILE A 244 -9.14 -14.37 -7.69
CA ILE A 244 -7.91 -14.99 -8.20
C ILE A 244 -8.12 -16.47 -8.51
N GLU A 245 -8.74 -17.23 -7.60
CA GLU A 245 -9.05 -18.65 -7.82
C GLU A 245 -9.98 -18.87 -9.02
N ALA A 246 -10.96 -17.98 -9.24
CA ALA A 246 -11.81 -18.02 -10.43
C ALA A 246 -11.01 -17.75 -11.72
N LEU A 247 -10.06 -16.83 -11.69
CA LEU A 247 -9.14 -16.59 -12.81
C LEU A 247 -8.30 -17.84 -13.10
N VAL A 248 -7.72 -18.45 -12.07
CA VAL A 248 -6.91 -19.68 -12.19
C VAL A 248 -7.75 -20.84 -12.73
N GLN A 249 -8.99 -21.01 -12.25
CA GLN A 249 -9.90 -22.04 -12.74
C GLN A 249 -10.35 -21.81 -14.18
N SER A 250 -10.50 -20.55 -14.61
CA SER A 250 -10.91 -20.24 -15.98
C SER A 250 -9.84 -20.55 -17.03
N ARG A 251 -8.60 -20.75 -16.59
CA ARG A 251 -7.48 -21.23 -17.42
C ARG A 251 -7.55 -22.75 -17.65
N ASP A 252 -7.92 -23.50 -16.61
CA ASP A 252 -7.89 -24.97 -16.58
C ASP A 252 -9.09 -25.60 -17.32
#